data_AF-A0A9P7K372-F1
#
_entry.id   AF-A0A9P7K372-F1
#
_cell.length_a   1.000
_cell.length_b   1.000
_cell.length_c   1.000
_cell.angle_alpha   90.00
_cell.angle_beta   90.00
_cell.angle_gamma   90.00
#
_symmetry.space_group_name_H-M   'P 1'
#
loop_
_entity.id
_entity.type
_entity.pdbx_description
1 polymer ?
#
loop_
_entity_poly.entity_id
_entity_poly.type
_entity_poly.pdbx_seq_one_letter_code
_entity_poly.pdbx_strand_id
1 'polypeptide(L)'
;MVLICWAHQINLIVGNFLTFKCNLLLIIAQCLEVIKWFNNHGAALALLEEEMKITYQGVWALVLPVITRWTAHYLSTTRLFKVKNAVTSCIYRHEEKLVIAGEKTQEVQ
;
A
#
# COMPACT_ATOMS: atom_id res chain seq x y z
N MET A 1 35.02 -20.25 7.14
CA MET A 1 34.81 -18.78 7.12
C MET A 1 33.35 -18.52 6.84
N VAL A 2 32.58 -18.02 7.81
CA VAL A 2 31.17 -17.69 7.58
C VAL A 2 31.14 -16.34 6.87
N LEU A 3 30.87 -16.35 5.57
CA LEU A 3 30.58 -15.13 4.82
C LEU A 3 29.24 -14.59 5.34
N ILE A 4 29.32 -13.53 6.14
CA ILE A 4 28.13 -12.87 6.66
C ILE A 4 27.46 -12.17 5.46
N CYS A 5 26.28 -12.65 5.07
CA CYS A 5 25.48 -11.98 4.05
C CYS A 5 24.91 -10.68 4.64
N TRP A 6 25.41 -9.53 4.17
CA TRP A 6 24.93 -8.22 4.62
C TRP A 6 23.43 -8.02 4.40
N ALA A 7 22.86 -8.55 3.32
CA ALA A 7 21.43 -8.52 3.09
C ALA A 7 20.65 -9.27 4.19
N HIS A 8 21.17 -10.41 4.66
CA HIS A 8 20.57 -11.14 5.77
C HIS A 8 20.68 -10.36 7.09
N GLN A 9 21.82 -9.73 7.37
CA GLN A 9 22.01 -8.92 8.58
C GLN A 9 21.07 -7.70 8.61
N ILE A 10 20.94 -7.00 7.48
CA ILE A 10 20.01 -5.86 7.39
C ILE A 10 18.56 -6.35 7.58
N ASN A 11 18.19 -7.50 7.01
CA ASN A 11 16.87 -8.09 7.24
C ASN A 11 16.62 -8.40 8.72
N LEU A 12 17.60 -8.94 9.45
CA LEU A 12 17.48 -9.18 10.90
C LEU A 12 17.33 -7.88 11.68
N ILE A 13 18.13 -6.85 11.37
CA ILE A 13 18.06 -5.54 12.03
C ILE A 13 16.68 -4.90 11.82
N VAL A 14 16.19 -4.89 10.58
CA VAL A 14 14.88 -4.34 10.24
C VAL A 14 13.77 -5.14 10.91
N GLY A 15 13.85 -6.48 10.88
CA GLY A 15 12.91 -7.35 11.57
C GLY A 15 12.83 -7.04 13.06
N ASN A 16 13.98 -6.97 13.75
CA ASN A 16 14.07 -6.64 15.17
C ASN A 16 13.56 -5.23 15.48
N PHE A 17 13.84 -4.25 14.62
CA PHE A 17 13.35 -2.89 14.80
C PHE A 17 11.82 -2.82 14.68
N LEU A 18 11.24 -3.51 13.70
CA LEU A 18 9.79 -3.54 13.50
C LEU A 18 9.07 -4.29 14.63
N THR A 19 9.62 -5.40 15.12
CA THR A 19 9.03 -6.16 16.24
C THR A 19 9.11 -5.39 17.57
N PHE A 20 10.15 -4.60 17.79
CA PHE A 20 10.26 -3.72 18.96
C PHE A 20 9.23 -2.57 18.93
N LYS A 21 8.78 -2.17 17.74
CA LYS A 21 7.84 -1.06 17.52
C LYS A 21 6.50 -1.60 17.03
N CYS A 22 5.72 -2.23 17.92
CA CYS A 22 4.41 -2.81 17.61
C CYS A 22 3.51 -1.89 16.75
N ASN A 23 3.50 -0.59 17.02
CA ASN A 23 2.73 0.40 16.25
C ASN A 23 3.11 0.47 14.77
N LEU A 24 4.38 0.24 14.41
CA LEU A 24 4.82 0.25 13.01
C LEU A 24 4.24 -0.93 12.23
N LEU A 25 4.16 -2.12 12.84
CA LEU A 25 3.54 -3.27 12.20
C LEU A 25 2.05 -3.04 11.94
N LEU A 26 1.36 -2.41 12.89
CA LEU A 26 -0.04 -2.02 12.72
C LEU A 26 -0.23 -1.02 11.58
N ILE A 27 0.60 0.03 11.52
CA ILE A 27 0.55 1.03 10.44
C ILE A 27 0.83 0.37 9.09
N ILE A 28 1.83 -0.51 9.01
CA ILE A 28 2.12 -1.26 7.77
C ILE A 28 0.91 -2.09 7.36
N ALA A 29 0.29 -2.82 8.30
CA ALA A 29 -0.91 -3.61 8.02
C ALA A 29 -2.05 -2.73 7.47
N GLN A 30 -2.31 -1.58 8.08
CA GLN A 30 -3.32 -0.62 7.60
C GLN A 30 -3.00 -0.10 6.19
N CYS A 31 -1.74 0.24 5.91
CA CYS A 31 -1.33 0.63 4.56
C CYS A 31 -1.58 -0.48 3.53
N LEU A 32 -1.31 -1.73 3.90
CA LEU A 32 -1.54 -2.87 3.01
C LEU A 32 -3.03 -3.10 2.75
N GLU A 33 -3.89 -2.92 3.75
CA GLU A 33 -5.34 -3.00 3.56
C GLU A 33 -5.86 -1.93 2.59
N VAL A 34 -5.36 -0.69 2.69
CA VAL A 34 -5.70 0.37 1.71
C VAL A 34 -5.27 -0.02 0.30
N ILE A 35 -4.02 -0.48 0.12
CA ILE A 35 -3.50 -0.93 -1.18
C ILE A 35 -4.35 -2.08 -1.74
N LYS A 36 -4.63 -3.08 -0.90
CA LYS A 36 -5.42 -4.25 -1.27
C LYS A 36 -6.84 -3.87 -1.65
N TRP A 37 -7.47 -2.97 -0.90
CA TRP A 37 -8.81 -2.49 -1.18
C TRP A 37 -8.86 -1.84 -2.57
N PHE A 38 -8.01 -0.87 -2.88
CA PHE A 38 -8.01 -0.26 -4.22
C PHE A 38 -7.73 -1.28 -5.33
N ASN A 39 -6.72 -2.15 -5.16
CA ASN A 39 -6.40 -3.16 -6.17
C ASN A 39 -7.52 -4.17 -6.44
N ASN A 40 -8.38 -4.43 -5.46
CA ASN A 40 -9.52 -5.34 -5.62
C ASN A 40 -10.79 -4.64 -6.14
N HIS A 41 -10.84 -3.32 -6.12
CA HIS A 41 -12.00 -2.53 -6.54
C HIS A 41 -11.66 -1.74 -7.81
N GLY A 42 -11.79 -2.38 -8.97
CA GLY A 42 -11.36 -1.81 -10.26
C GLY A 42 -11.94 -0.41 -10.56
N ALA A 43 -13.21 -0.17 -10.22
CA ALA A 43 -13.83 1.16 -10.37
C ALA A 43 -13.20 2.21 -9.45
N ALA A 44 -12.89 1.85 -8.20
CA ALA A 44 -12.21 2.75 -7.26
C ALA A 44 -10.75 3.00 -7.66
N LEU A 45 -10.07 1.97 -8.19
CA LEU A 45 -8.72 2.12 -8.73
C LEU A 45 -8.71 3.09 -9.92
N ALA A 46 -9.65 2.97 -10.85
CA ALA A 46 -9.74 3.88 -11.99
C ALA A 46 -9.91 5.35 -11.55
N LEU A 47 -10.76 5.62 -10.56
CA LEU A 47 -10.91 6.96 -9.97
C LEU A 47 -9.59 7.45 -9.36
N LEU A 48 -8.89 6.59 -8.62
CA LEU A 48 -7.60 6.95 -8.04
C LEU A 48 -6.55 7.23 -9.13
N GLU A 49 -6.52 6.47 -10.22
CA GLU A 49 -5.61 6.71 -11.35
C GLU A 49 -5.87 8.05 -12.03
N GLU A 50 -7.14 8.48 -12.15
CA GLU A 50 -7.49 9.82 -12.63
C GLU A 50 -6.93 10.92 -11.71
N GLU A 51 -7.12 10.77 -10.39
CA GLU A 51 -6.57 11.72 -9.42
C GLU A 51 -5.04 11.74 -9.42
N MET A 52 -4.38 10.60 -9.66
CA MET A 52 -2.93 10.54 -9.83
C MET A 52 -2.48 11.29 -11.10
N LYS A 53 -3.19 11.14 -12.23
CA LYS A 53 -2.89 11.88 -13.46
C LYS A 53 -3.01 13.39 -13.24
N ILE A 54 -4.03 13.84 -12.52
CA ILE A 54 -4.23 15.26 -12.20
C ILE A 54 -3.11 15.77 -11.29
N THR A 55 -2.78 15.01 -10.24
CA THR A 55 -1.83 15.47 -9.20
C THR A 55 -0.37 15.40 -9.67
N TYR A 56 -0.04 14.40 -10.51
CA TYR A 56 1.35 14.04 -10.78
C TYR A 56 1.70 13.84 -12.25
N GLN A 57 0.75 14.00 -13.17
CA GLN A 57 0.94 13.76 -14.60
C GLN A 57 1.37 12.32 -14.94
N GLY A 58 1.00 11.36 -14.10
CA GLY A 58 1.33 9.95 -14.28
C GLY A 58 0.58 9.05 -13.30
N VAL A 59 0.68 7.74 -13.52
CA VAL A 59 0.03 6.73 -12.67
C VAL A 59 1.10 5.82 -12.07
N TRP A 60 0.97 5.50 -10.78
CA TRP A 60 1.81 4.49 -10.13
C TRP A 60 0.96 3.32 -9.65
N ALA A 61 1.39 2.11 -10.01
CA ALA A 61 0.77 0.91 -9.50
C ALA A 61 0.94 0.79 -7.98
N LEU A 62 -0.15 0.50 -7.28
CA LEU A 62 -0.10 0.13 -5.86
C LEU A 62 0.39 -1.31 -5.75
N VAL A 63 1.57 -1.50 -5.15
CA VAL A 63 2.21 -2.82 -5.09
C VAL A 63 1.98 -3.45 -3.73
N LEU A 64 1.54 -4.70 -3.73
CA LEU A 64 1.49 -5.54 -2.54
C LEU A 64 2.84 -6.24 -2.32
N PRO A 65 3.20 -6.52 -1.06
CA PRO A 65 4.46 -7.14 -0.74
C PRO A 65 4.47 -8.61 -1.18
N VAL A 66 5.53 -9.01 -1.89
CA VAL A 66 5.80 -10.43 -2.18
C VAL A 66 6.63 -11.00 -1.01
N ILE A 67 6.17 -12.10 -0.41
CA ILE A 67 6.75 -12.73 0.80
C ILE A 67 8.25 -13.01 0.65
N THR A 68 8.71 -13.32 -0.56
CA THR A 68 10.10 -13.68 -0.85
C THR A 68 11.07 -12.49 -0.87
N ARG A 69 10.57 -11.24 -0.82
CA ARG A 69 11.41 -10.04 -0.89
C ARG A 69 11.29 -9.21 0.38
N TRP A 70 12.35 -9.21 1.18
CA TRP A 70 12.39 -8.56 2.50
C TRP A 70 12.13 -7.04 2.52
N THR A 71 12.38 -6.33 1.41
CA THR A 71 12.08 -4.89 1.27
C THR A 71 10.66 -4.61 0.77
N ALA A 72 9.83 -5.64 0.58
CA ALA A 72 8.56 -5.47 -0.13
C ALA A 72 7.54 -4.65 0.67
N HIS A 73 7.49 -4.81 2.00
CA HIS A 73 6.62 -3.99 2.86
C HIS A 73 7.02 -2.51 2.80
N TYR A 74 8.32 -2.22 2.91
CA TYR A 74 8.86 -0.86 2.76
C TYR A 74 8.50 -0.26 1.40
N LEU A 75 8.65 -1.04 0.32
CA LEU A 75 8.32 -0.56 -1.03
C LEU A 75 6.83 -0.24 -1.17
N SER A 76 5.97 -1.11 -0.62
CA SER A 76 4.51 -0.96 -0.67
C SER A 76 4.07 0.30 0.08
N THR A 77 4.54 0.48 1.33
CA THR A 77 4.18 1.63 2.16
C THR A 77 4.78 2.94 1.64
N THR A 78 6.02 2.93 1.17
CA THR A 78 6.66 4.12 0.58
C THR A 78 5.94 4.55 -0.69
N ARG A 79 5.47 3.59 -1.50
CA ARG A 79 4.69 3.90 -2.71
C ARG A 79 3.32 4.46 -2.38
N LEU A 80 2.61 3.88 -1.40
CA LEU A 80 1.35 4.43 -0.91
C LEU A 80 1.54 5.86 -0.38
N PHE A 81 2.61 6.09 0.39
CA PHE A 81 2.94 7.42 0.90
C PHE A 81 3.20 8.42 -0.24
N LYS A 82 3.91 8.01 -1.30
CA LYS A 82 4.15 8.84 -2.48
C LYS A 82 2.85 9.30 -3.15
N VAL A 83 1.82 8.46 -3.17
CA VAL A 83 0.53 8.79 -3.79
C VAL A 83 -0.51 9.34 -2.81
N LYS A 84 -0.13 9.56 -1.54
CA LYS A 84 -1.03 9.98 -0.47
C LYS A 84 -1.94 11.13 -0.86
N ASN A 85 -1.42 12.18 -1.51
CA ASN A 85 -2.24 13.34 -1.85
C ASN A 85 -3.35 12.99 -2.84
N ALA A 86 -3.07 12.14 -3.83
CA ALA A 86 -4.09 11.67 -4.77
C ALA A 86 -5.11 10.75 -4.09
N VAL A 87 -4.68 9.89 -3.15
CA VAL A 87 -5.60 9.07 -2.35
C VAL A 87 -6.54 9.97 -1.54
N THR A 88 -6.01 10.98 -0.86
CA THR A 88 -6.80 11.93 -0.08
C THR A 88 -7.76 12.72 -0.97
N SER A 89 -7.32 13.24 -2.11
CA SER A 89 -8.20 13.92 -3.07
C SER A 89 -9.28 13.00 -3.63
N CYS A 90 -8.95 11.74 -3.93
CA CYS A 90 -9.91 10.75 -4.40
C CYS A 90 -11.02 10.50 -3.37
N ILE A 91 -10.66 10.41 -2.09
CA ILE A 91 -11.64 10.26 -1.01
C ILE A 91 -12.55 11.48 -0.95
N TYR A 92 -11.99 12.69 -0.90
CA TYR A 92 -12.81 13.91 -0.80
C TYR A 92 -13.72 14.16 -2.00
N ARG A 93 -13.29 13.78 -3.21
CA ARG A 93 -14.04 14.07 -4.45
C ARG A 93 -15.03 12.97 -4.83
N HIS A 94 -14.76 11.72 -4.44
CA HIS A 94 -15.52 10.56 -4.90
C HIS A 94 -16.01 9.66 -3.76
N GLU A 95 -16.14 10.19 -2.54
CA GLU A 95 -16.55 9.45 -1.34
C GLU A 95 -17.74 8.52 -1.58
N GLU A 96 -18.86 9.04 -2.10
CA GLU A 96 -20.06 8.25 -2.39
C GLU A 96 -19.78 7.07 -3.33
N LYS A 97 -18.99 7.30 -4.39
CA LYS A 97 -18.63 6.25 -5.36
C LYS A 97 -17.73 5.20 -4.74
N LEU A 98 -16.84 5.59 -3.82
CA LEU A 98 -15.95 4.66 -3.11
C LEU A 98 -16.76 3.79 -2.12
N VAL A 99 -17.74 4.36 -1.43
CA VAL A 99 -18.67 3.61 -0.56
C VAL A 99 -19.44 2.57 -1.37
N ILE A 100 -20.04 2.97 -2.48
CA ILE A 100 -20.77 2.06 -3.39
C ILE A 100 -19.85 0.96 -3.93
N ALA A 101 -18.61 1.30 -4.28
CA ALA A 101 -17.64 0.30 -4.73
C ALA A 101 -17.38 -0.74 -3.62
N GLY A 102 -17.27 -0.31 -2.37
CA GLY A 102 -17.10 -1.20 -1.22
C GLY A 102 -18.27 -2.14 -0.96
N GLU A 103 -19.51 -1.66 -1.14
CA GLU A 103 -20.74 -2.46 -0.94
C GLU A 103 -20.90 -3.55 -2.00
N LYS A 104 -20.64 -3.23 -3.28
CA LYS A 104 -20.76 -4.17 -4.40
C LYS A 104 -19.86 -5.41 -4.29
N THR A 105 -18.74 -5.29 -3.57
CA THR A 105 -17.82 -6.41 -3.37
C THR A 105 -18.32 -7.36 -2.27
N GLN A 106 -19.16 -6.90 -1.34
CA GLN A 106 -19.74 -7.74 -0.29
C GLN A 106 -20.89 -8.62 -0.80
N GLU A 107 -21.58 -8.21 -1.86
CA GLU A 107 -22.67 -9.00 -2.48
C GLU A 107 -22.19 -10.19 -3.32
N VAL A 108 -20.88 -10.27 -3.62
CA VAL A 108 -20.27 -11.32 -4.45
C VAL A 108 -19.51 -12.35 -3.58
N GLN A 109 -19.63 -12.28 -2.25
CA GLN A 109 -19.02 -13.22 -1.29
C GLN A 109 -20.02 -14.23 -0.71
#